data_AF-A0A920DRZ0-F1
#
_entry.id   AF-A0A920DRZ0-F1
#
_cell.length_a   1.000
_cell.length_b   1.000
_cell.length_c   1.000
_cell.angle_alpha   90.00
_cell.angle_beta   90.00
_cell.angle_gamma   90.00
#
_symmetry.space_group_name_H-M   'P 1'
#
loop_
_entity.id
_entity.type
_entity.pdbx_description
1 polymer ?
#
loop_
_entity_poly.entity_id
_entity_poly.type
_entity_poly.pdbx_seq_one_letter_code
_entity_poly.pdbx_strand_id
1 'polypeptide(L)' 'MLIFKIILVYIYVYGCMDSEAFNYFENATVDDGSCIAAVYGCTSPNYEEYNPDANTMMVHVLLY' A
#
# COMPACT_ATOMS: atom_id res chain seq x y z
N MET A 1 36.36 -9.04 -0.76
CA MET A 1 34.95 -8.61 -0.83
C MET A 1 34.56 -7.98 0.51
N LEU A 2 35.29 -6.93 0.85
CA LEU A 2 35.27 -6.21 2.13
C LEU A 2 34.86 -4.76 1.82
N ILE A 3 33.71 -4.58 1.15
CA ILE A 3 33.23 -3.25 0.69
C ILE A 3 31.85 -2.87 1.29
N PHE A 4 31.16 -3.76 2.01
CA PHE A 4 29.80 -3.46 2.51
C PHE A 4 29.57 -3.60 4.02
N LYS A 5 30.63 -3.68 4.84
CA LYS A 5 30.48 -3.99 6.29
C LYS A 5 31.13 -3.01 7.28
N ILE A 6 31.56 -1.81 6.84
CA ILE A 6 32.28 -0.85 7.71
C ILE A 6 31.44 0.38 8.16
N ILE A 7 30.20 0.55 7.70
CA ILE A 7 29.29 1.57 8.25
C ILE A 7 28.11 0.85 8.91
N LEU A 8 28.04 0.85 10.24
CA LEU A 8 26.88 0.38 11.02
C LEU A 8 25.72 1.37 10.91
N VAL A 9 25.21 1.62 9.71
CA VAL A 9 23.97 2.36 9.50
C VAL A 9 22.94 1.35 9.01
N TYR A 10 22.21 0.76 9.97
CA TYR A 10 20.95 0.13 9.63
C TYR A 10 20.01 1.25 9.21
N ILE A 11 19.69 1.32 7.91
CA ILE A 11 18.68 2.25 7.43
C ILE A 11 17.32 1.61 7.72
N TYR A 12 16.63 2.15 8.72
CA TYR A 12 15.27 1.77 9.00
C TYR A 12 14.35 2.63 8.15
N VAL A 13 13.55 1.96 7.34
CA VAL A 13 12.52 2.55 6.50
C VAL A 13 11.19 2.12 7.09
N TYR A 14 10.47 3.07 7.66
CA TYR A 14 9.17 2.85 8.28
C TYR A 14 8.05 2.96 7.24
N GLY A 15 7.08 2.06 7.34
CA GLY A 15 5.87 2.10 6.53
C GLY A 15 5.06 0.82 6.70
N CYS A 16 3.87 0.78 6.11
CA CYS A 16 3.02 -0.39 6.16
C CYS A 16 3.65 -1.57 5.42
N MET A 17 3.81 -2.70 6.11
CA MET A 17 4.34 -3.94 5.54
C MET A 17 3.25 -4.93 5.11
N ASP A 18 1.98 -4.64 5.36
CA ASP A 18 0.85 -5.45 4.89
C ASP A 18 0.61 -5.25 3.40
N SER A 19 0.83 -6.30 2.59
CA SER A 19 0.66 -6.28 1.14
C SER A 19 -0.78 -6.07 0.67
N GLU A 20 -1.77 -6.29 1.55
CA GLU A 20 -3.20 -6.08 1.25
C GLU A 20 -3.69 -4.67 1.66
N ALA A 21 -2.84 -3.86 2.30
CA ALA A 21 -3.19 -2.50 2.70
C ALA A 21 -3.16 -1.51 1.53
N PHE A 22 -4.04 -0.51 1.58
CA PHE A 22 -4.11 0.59 0.61
C PHE A 22 -2.79 1.37 0.48
N ASN A 23 -2.04 1.48 1.58
CA ASN A 23 -0.78 2.21 1.69
C ASN A 23 0.44 1.29 1.89
N TYR A 24 0.39 0.05 1.37
CA TYR A 24 1.55 -0.85 1.38
C TYR A 24 2.81 -0.13 0.84
N PHE A 25 3.91 -0.24 1.57
CA PHE A 25 5.19 0.33 1.15
C PHE A 25 6.25 -0.76 1.00
N GLU A 26 6.54 -1.14 -0.24
CA GLU A 26 7.45 -2.25 -0.57
C GLU A 26 8.88 -2.09 -0.03
N ASN A 27 9.31 -0.86 0.23
CA ASN A 27 10.65 -0.57 0.76
C ASN A 27 10.67 -0.47 2.29
N ALA A 28 9.53 -0.63 2.96
CA ALA A 28 9.48 -0.68 4.42
C ALA A 28 10.28 -1.87 4.94
N THR A 29 11.16 -1.60 5.90
CA THR A 29 11.96 -2.60 6.62
C THR A 29 11.49 -2.77 8.06
N VAL A 30 10.62 -1.87 8.54
CA VAL A 30 9.98 -1.90 9.85
C VAL A 30 8.53 -1.44 9.68
N ASP A 31 7.60 -2.26 10.17
CA ASP A 31 6.19 -1.88 10.25
C ASP A 31 6.00 -0.75 11.26
N ASP A 32 5.30 0.29 10.85
CA ASP A 32 4.98 1.45 11.68
C ASP A 32 3.54 1.45 12.21
N GLY A 33 2.76 0.42 11.88
CA GLY A 33 1.36 0.31 12.29
C GLY A 33 0.43 1.28 11.58
N SER A 34 0.88 1.93 10.49
CA SER A 34 0.07 2.88 9.72
C SER A 34 -0.81 2.23 8.65
N CYS A 35 -0.87 0.89 8.58
CA CYS A 35 -1.63 0.17 7.56
C CYS A 35 -3.11 0.56 7.52
N ILE A 36 -3.58 0.94 6.34
CA ILE A 36 -4.97 1.28 6.05
C ILE A 36 -5.57 0.12 5.25
N ALA A 37 -6.67 -0.44 5.74
CA ALA A 37 -7.37 -1.50 5.05
C ALA A 37 -7.80 -1.06 3.64
N ALA A 38 -7.61 -1.93 2.65
CA ALA A 38 -8.15 -1.72 1.32
C ALA A 38 -9.68 -1.86 1.35
N VAL A 39 -10.38 -0.82 0.90
CA VAL A 39 -11.81 -0.82 0.63
C VAL A 39 -11.97 -0.80 -0.89
N TYR A 40 -12.37 -1.96 -1.42
CA TYR A 40 -12.55 -2.14 -2.85
C TYR A 40 -13.85 -1.51 -3.34
N GLY A 41 -13.79 -0.77 -4.45
CA GLY A 41 -14.95 -0.19 -5.12
C GLY A 41 -14.56 0.74 -6.26
N CYS A 42 -15.56 1.39 -6.88
CA CYS A 42 -15.28 2.44 -7.86
C CYS A 42 -14.92 3.74 -7.14
N THR A 43 -13.72 4.24 -7.35
CA THR A 43 -13.24 5.50 -6.73
C THR A 43 -13.51 6.74 -7.60
N SER A 44 -14.06 6.55 -8.80
CA SER A 44 -14.30 7.63 -9.74
C SER A 44 -15.75 8.13 -9.63
N PRO A 45 -15.98 9.41 -9.28
CA PRO A 45 -17.32 9.97 -9.04
C PRO A 45 -18.18 10.11 -10.31
N ASN A 46 -17.60 9.87 -11.49
CA ASN A 46 -18.30 9.96 -12.78
C ASN A 46 -19.03 8.67 -13.17
N TYR A 47 -18.95 7.63 -12.34
CA TYR A 47 -19.58 6.32 -12.59
C TYR A 47 -20.74 6.09 -11.63
N GLU A 48 -21.74 5.31 -12.08
CA GLU A 48 -22.92 5.01 -11.29
C GLU A 48 -22.58 4.20 -10.03
N GLU A 49 -21.54 3.37 -10.11
CA GLU A 49 -21.06 2.51 -9.03
C GLU A 49 -20.09 3.20 -8.06
N TYR A 50 -19.94 4.53 -8.15
CA TYR A 50 -19.06 5.30 -7.27
C TYR A 50 -19.35 5.01 -5.79
N ASN A 51 -18.31 4.65 -5.05
CA ASN A 51 -18.36 4.48 -3.61
C ASN A 51 -17.41 5.49 -2.94
N PRO A 52 -17.92 6.45 -2.15
CA PRO A 52 -17.09 7.45 -1.48
C PRO A 52 -16.16 6.86 -0.41
N ASP A 53 -16.44 5.65 0.10
CA ASP A 53 -15.61 4.98 1.09
C ASP A 53 -14.51 4.11 0.44
N ALA A 54 -14.56 3.90 -0.88
CA ALA A 54 -13.57 3.09 -1.59
C ALA A 54 -12.24 3.84 -1.73
N ASN A 55 -11.14 3.15 -1.40
CA ASN A 55 -9.77 3.65 -1.58
C ASN A 55 -8.98 2.83 -2.62
N THR A 56 -9.39 1.59 -2.89
CA THR A 56 -8.72 0.71 -3.85
C THR A 56 -9.65 0.42 -5.02
N MET A 57 -9.22 0.77 -6.23
CA MET A 57 -10.02 0.56 -7.43
C MET A 57 -10.25 -0.93 -7.68
N MET A 58 -11.52 -1.34 -7.73
CA MET A 58 -11.91 -2.71 -8.09
C MET A 58 -12.01 -2.83 -9.63
N VAL A 59 -11.19 -3.70 -10.24
CA VAL A 59 -11.18 -3.92 -11.71
C VAL A 59 -12.36 -4.80 -12.19
N HIS A 60 -13.16 -5.34 -11.28
CA HIS A 60 -14.27 -6.26 -11.59
C HIS A 60 -15.62 -5.54 -11.82
N VAL A 61 -15.61 -4.33 -12.38
CA VAL A 61 -16.85 -3.61 -12.78
C VAL A 61 -17.08 -3.67 -14.30
N LEU A 62 -16.17 -4.30 -15.07
CA LEU A 62 -16.30 -4.50 -16.53
C LEU A 62 -16.66 -5.93 -16.94
N LEU A 63 -17.13 -6.77 -16.01
CA LEU A 63 -17.63 -8.10 -16.32
C LEU A 63 -19.13 -8.22 -16.03
N TYR A 64 -19.90 -7.29 -16.57
CA TYR A 64 -21.29 -7.51 -17.01
C TYR A 64 -21.50 -6.73 -18.32
#